data_AF-A0AA96FTZ0-F1
#
_entry.id   AF-A0AA96FTZ0-F1
#
_cell.length_a   1.000
_cell.length_b   1.000
_cell.length_c   1.000
_cell.angle_alpha   90.00
_cell.angle_beta   90.00
_cell.angle_gamma   90.00
#
_symmetry.space_group_name_H-M   'P 1'
#
loop_
_entity.id
_entity.type
_entity.pdbx_description
1 polymer ?
#
loop_
_entity_poly.entity_id
_entity_poly.type
_entity_poly.pdbx_seq_one_letter_code
_entity_poly.pdbx_strand_id
1 'polypeptide(L)'
;MSLVQIEGSEEVLRAVQLLPELHMVRSSLETRPDDQYKVAAYASDQAVEAAIAEGARVTVLLSSESAADQHARMSAVIGRGYAERGEV
;
A
#
# COMPACT_ATOMS: atom_id res chain seq x y z
N MET A 1 -0.02 -9.01 -3.38
CA MET A 1 0.63 -7.69 -3.57
C MET A 1 -0.06 -6.68 -2.68
N SER A 2 0.72 -5.86 -2.00
CA SER A 2 0.21 -4.86 -1.06
C SER A 2 0.46 -3.46 -1.62
N LEU A 3 -0.45 -2.53 -1.32
CA LEU A 3 -0.17 -1.11 -1.52
C LEU A 3 0.64 -0.63 -0.33
N VAL A 4 1.83 -0.14 -0.61
CA VAL A 4 2.77 0.36 0.38
C VAL A 4 3.14 1.80 0.07
N GLN A 5 3.66 2.47 1.08
CA GLN A 5 4.23 3.79 0.99
C GLN A 5 5.72 3.67 1.30
N ILE A 6 6.56 4.18 0.42
CA ILE A 6 8.01 4.09 0.50
C ILE A 6 8.54 5.50 0.74
N GLU A 7 9.36 5.66 1.77
CA GLU A 7 10.06 6.91 2.09
C GLU A 7 11.56 6.68 2.11
N GLY A 8 12.33 7.63 1.57
CA GLY A 8 13.79 7.56 1.54
C GLY A 8 14.41 8.69 0.74
N SER A 9 15.74 8.71 0.70
CA SER A 9 16.48 9.67 -0.12
C SER A 9 16.29 9.38 -1.61
N GLU A 10 16.74 10.30 -2.46
CA GLU A 10 16.73 10.10 -3.92
C GLU A 10 17.47 8.82 -4.33
N GLU A 11 18.61 8.55 -3.70
CA GLU A 11 19.44 7.37 -3.99
C GLU A 11 18.70 6.08 -3.62
N VAL A 12 18.05 6.05 -2.46
CA VAL A 12 17.24 4.92 -2.01
C VAL A 12 16.08 4.69 -2.98
N LEU A 13 15.35 5.74 -3.38
CA LEU A 13 14.24 5.59 -4.33
C LEU A 13 14.69 5.08 -5.71
N ARG A 14 15.87 5.51 -6.18
CA ARG A 14 16.44 5.00 -7.44
C ARG A 14 16.79 3.52 -7.34
N ALA A 15 17.36 3.07 -6.21
CA ALA A 15 17.65 1.65 -5.98
C ALA A 15 16.36 0.83 -5.92
N VAL A 16 15.38 1.30 -5.12
CA VAL A 16 14.07 0.65 -4.96
C VAL A 16 13.31 0.55 -6.28
N GLN A 17 13.43 1.53 -7.18
CA GLN A 17 12.80 1.50 -8.50
C GLN A 17 13.25 0.32 -9.37
N LEU A 18 14.46 -0.20 -9.14
CA LEU A 18 15.03 -1.31 -9.90
C LEU A 18 14.62 -2.67 -9.34
N LEU A 19 13.96 -2.70 -8.18
CA LEU A 19 13.55 -3.95 -7.56
C LEU A 19 12.46 -4.65 -8.38
N PRO A 20 12.57 -5.97 -8.60
CA PRO A 20 11.52 -6.73 -9.25
C PRO A 20 10.25 -6.72 -8.41
N GLU A 21 9.10 -6.82 -9.07
CA GLU A 21 7.77 -6.86 -8.42
C GLU A 21 7.42 -5.64 -7.56
N LEU A 22 8.12 -4.52 -7.79
CA LEU A 22 7.83 -3.22 -7.21
C LEU A 22 7.39 -2.25 -8.29
N HIS A 23 6.19 -1.68 -8.12
CA HIS A 23 5.60 -0.76 -9.09
C HIS A 23 5.22 0.55 -8.41
N MET A 24 6.05 1.57 -8.58
CA MET A 24 5.78 2.91 -8.05
C MET A 24 4.65 3.62 -8.80
N VAL A 25 3.76 4.26 -8.04
CA VAL A 25 2.70 5.12 -8.54
C VAL A 25 3.29 6.52 -8.71
N ARG A 26 3.84 6.83 -9.88
CA ARG A 26 4.59 8.08 -10.13
C ARG A 26 3.82 9.36 -9.78
N SER A 27 2.50 9.37 -9.98
CA SER A 27 1.64 10.51 -9.65
C SER A 27 1.51 10.78 -8.14
N SER A 28 1.96 9.85 -7.30
CA SER A 28 1.96 9.98 -5.83
C SER A 28 3.29 10.47 -5.26
N LEU A 29 4.27 10.81 -6.12
CA LEU A 29 5.57 11.28 -5.66
C LEU A 29 5.43 12.61 -4.93
N GLU A 30 5.85 12.62 -3.67
CA GLU A 30 5.94 13.79 -2.81
C GLU A 30 7.40 14.05 -2.45
N THR A 31 7.82 15.30 -2.57
CA THR A 31 9.12 15.77 -2.06
C THR A 31 8.91 16.36 -0.67
N ARG A 32 9.74 15.94 0.28
CA ARG A 32 9.75 16.39 1.68
C ARG A 32 11.01 17.25 1.92
N PRO A 33 11.07 18.00 3.03
CA PRO A 33 12.30 18.67 3.44
C PRO A 33 13.47 17.68 3.57
N ASP A 34 14.70 18.20 3.54
CA ASP A 34 15.93 17.43 3.73
C ASP A 34 16.18 16.35 2.66
N ASP A 35 15.80 16.64 1.40
CA ASP A 35 15.98 15.75 0.24
C ASP A 35 15.35 14.35 0.42
N GLN A 36 14.29 14.29 1.23
CA GLN A 36 13.51 13.09 1.43
C GLN A 36 12.36 13.03 0.43
N TYR A 37 12.04 11.81 0.02
CA TYR A 37 10.97 11.55 -0.93
C TYR A 37 10.03 10.50 -0.38
N LYS A 38 8.78 10.59 -0.82
CA LYS A 38 7.70 9.70 -0.42
C LYS A 38 6.90 9.32 -1.65
N VAL A 39 6.64 8.02 -1.85
CA VAL A 39 5.89 7.53 -3.01
C VAL A 39 5.08 6.29 -2.63
N ALA A 40 3.89 6.16 -3.18
CA ALA A 40 3.12 4.92 -3.08
C ALA A 40 3.60 3.90 -4.12
N ALA A 41 3.60 2.62 -3.78
CA ALA A 41 3.98 1.54 -4.67
C ALA A 41 3.15 0.27 -4.41
N TYR A 42 2.90 -0.52 -5.45
CA TYR A 42 2.46 -1.90 -5.29
C TYR A 42 3.70 -2.79 -5.19
N ALA A 43 3.76 -3.63 -4.16
CA ALA A 43 4.90 -4.49 -3.91
C ALA A 43 4.47 -5.90 -3.48
N SER A 44 5.26 -6.91 -3.84
CA SER A 44 5.24 -8.22 -3.17
C SER A 44 5.90 -8.11 -1.78
N ASP A 45 5.66 -9.08 -0.90
CA ASP A 45 6.29 -9.06 0.43
C ASP A 45 7.82 -9.16 0.32
N GLN A 46 8.33 -9.90 -0.67
CA GLN A 46 9.76 -9.94 -0.99
C GLN A 46 10.31 -8.59 -1.46
N ALA A 47 9.56 -7.87 -2.29
CA ALA A 47 9.94 -6.52 -2.73
C ALA A 47 9.91 -5.51 -1.57
N VAL A 48 9.02 -5.66 -0.60
CA VAL A 48 9.00 -4.85 0.63
C VAL A 48 10.26 -5.08 1.46
N GLU A 49 10.62 -6.33 1.73
CA GLU A 49 11.83 -6.67 2.48
C GLU A 49 13.10 -6.17 1.76
N ALA A 50 13.15 -6.32 0.43
CA ALA A 50 14.25 -5.79 -0.37
C ALA A 50 14.34 -4.26 -0.29
N ALA A 51 13.21 -3.55 -0.36
CA ALA A 51 13.21 -2.09 -0.23
C ALA A 51 13.69 -1.63 1.15
N ILE A 52 13.34 -2.35 2.22
CA ILE A 52 13.83 -2.08 3.58
C ILE A 52 15.35 -2.33 3.66
N ALA A 53 15.86 -3.38 3.02
CA ALA A 53 17.30 -3.67 2.96
C ALA A 53 18.09 -2.59 2.21
N GLU A 54 17.50 -1.95 1.19
CA GLU A 54 18.04 -0.77 0.50
C GLU A 54 17.99 0.51 1.37
N GLY A 55 17.44 0.45 2.58
CA GLY A 55 17.35 1.57 3.52
C GLY A 55 16.07 2.39 3.40
N ALA A 56 15.07 1.92 2.65
CA ALA A 56 13.79 2.60 2.58
C ALA A 56 12.94 2.34 3.84
N ARG A 57 12.21 3.37 4.26
CA ARG A 57 11.15 3.23 5.24
C ARG A 57 9.86 2.85 4.52
N VAL A 58 9.33 1.67 4.80
CA VAL A 58 8.11 1.16 4.16
C VAL A 58 6.95 1.14 5.17
N THR A 59 5.80 1.66 4.77
CA THR A 59 4.54 1.58 5.53
C THR A 59 3.48 0.90 4.66
N VAL A 60 2.89 -0.20 5.15
CA VAL A 60 1.81 -0.89 4.42
C VAL A 60 0.51 -0.09 4.58
N LEU A 61 -0.07 0.33 3.46
CA LEU A 61 -1.32 1.10 3.42
C LEU A 61 -2.54 0.17 3.33
N LEU A 62 -2.47 -0.82 2.43
CA LEU A 62 -3.50 -1.85 2.24
C LEU A 62 -2.81 -3.17 1.91
N SER A 63 -3.03 -4.19 2.74
CA SER A 63 -2.68 -5.57 2.39
C SER A 63 -3.86 -6.27 1.71
N SER A 64 -3.57 -7.20 0.80
CA SER A 64 -4.61 -8.02 0.14
C SER A 64 -5.55 -8.72 1.15
N GLU A 65 -5.01 -9.11 2.31
CA GLU A 65 -5.78 -9.72 3.40
C GLU A 65 -6.70 -8.69 4.10
N SER A 66 -6.21 -7.47 4.35
CA SER A 66 -7.01 -6.41 4.96
C SER A 66 -8.17 -5.94 4.07
N ALA A 67 -8.02 -6.01 2.75
CA ALA A 67 -9.09 -5.68 1.81
C ALA A 67 -10.23 -6.72 1.82
N ALA A 68 -9.91 -8.01 1.97
CA ALA A 68 -10.90 -9.08 2.10
C ALA A 68 -11.70 -8.96 3.41
N ASP A 69 -11.02 -8.67 4.52
CA ASP A 69 -11.67 -8.43 5.82
C ASP A 69 -12.57 -7.18 5.80
N GLN A 70 -12.15 -6.12 5.14
CA GLN A 70 -12.95 -4.89 5.02
C GLN A 70 -14.20 -5.10 4.14
N HIS A 71 -14.08 -5.87 3.05
CA HIS A 71 -15.23 -6.26 2.22
C HIS A 71 -16.21 -7.15 2.99
N ALA A 72 -15.73 -8.12 3.78
CA ALA A 72 -16.58 -8.98 4.61
C ALA A 72 -17.37 -8.16 5.65
N ARG A 73 -16.72 -7.17 6.30
CA ARG A 73 -17.40 -6.26 7.24
C ARG A 73 -18.46 -5.39 6.56
N MET A 74 -18.17 -4.82 5.39
CA MET A 74 -19.14 -4.03 4.63
C MET A 74 -20.33 -4.88 4.15
N SER A 75 -20.08 -6.10 3.66
CA SER A 75 -21.13 -7.02 3.26
C SER A 75 -22.04 -7.43 4.42
N ALA A 76 -21.48 -7.60 5.63
CA ALA A 76 -22.26 -7.90 6.83
C ALA A 76 -23.17 -6.73 7.26
N VAL A 77 -22.73 -5.49 7.07
CA VAL A 77 -23.54 -4.28 7.35
C VAL A 77 -24.69 -4.14 6.34
N ILE A 78 -24.43 -4.39 5.04
CA ILE A 78 -25.46 -4.34 4.00
C ILE A 78 -26.51 -5.44 4.21
N GLY A 79 -26.10 -6.66 4.59
CA GLY A 79 -27.01 -7.76 4.88
C GLY A 79 -27.98 -7.47 6.04
N ARG A 80 -27.53 -6.71 7.05
CA ARG A 80 -28.41 -6.27 8.16
C ARG A 80 -29.46 -5.26 7.73
N GLY A 81 -29.12 -4.37 6.78
CA GLY A 81 -30.03 -3.36 6.24
C GLY A 81 -31.23 -3.95 5.48
N TYR A 82 -31.09 -5.13 4.89
CA TYR A 82 -32.19 -5.85 4.22
C TYR A 82 -33.07 -6.65 5.20
N ALA A 83 -32.52 -7.12 6.33
CA ALA A 83 -33.30 -7.85 7.32
C ALA A 83 -34.21 -6.94 8.17
N GLU A 84 -33.86 -5.65 8.33
CA GLU A 84 -34.67 -4.68 9.09
C GLU A 84 -35.70 -3.93 8.23
N ARG A 85 -35.58 -3.96 6.89
CA ARG A 85 -36.62 -3.52 5.96
C ARG A 85 -37.40 -4.72 5.44
N GLY A 86 -38.34 -5.20 6.25
CA GLY A 86 -39.29 -6.23 5.81
C GLY A 86 -40.01 -5.81 4.52
N GLU A 87 -39.75 -6.55 3.45
CA GLU A 87 -40.70 -6.78 2.37
C GLU A 87 -40.90 -8.30 2.25
N VAL A 88 -41.79 -8.83 3.11
CA VAL A 88 -42.69 -9.94 2.82
C VAL A 88 -44.03 -9.65 3.48
#